data_AF-A0A938A7C5-F1
#
_entry.id   AF-A0A938A7C5-F1
#
_cell.length_a   1.000
_cell.length_b   1.000
_cell.length_c   1.000
_cell.angle_alpha   90.00
_cell.angle_beta   90.00
_cell.angle_gamma   90.00
#
_symmetry.space_group_name_H-M   'P 1'
#
loop_
_entity.id
_entity.type
_entity.pdbx_description
1 polymer ?
#
loop_
_entity_poly.entity_id
_entity_poly.type
_entity_poly.pdbx_seq_one_letter_code
_entity_poly.pdbx_strand_id
1 'polypeptide(L)'
;MSDLLPDTERLRIPGADVVYHRRFLPASGAGDMLRRLIERIPWRRDNIVLWGRSVPQPRLTAWYGDPGRSYTYSGLTLDPLPWTDDLDLLRAMAEGVADARFNSVLLNYYRDHNDSVGLHSDDEPELGATPTIASISLGETRTLTFKPKTRKDWEPMRIALESGSLLVMKGDTQRNWRHAIAKERRPCGPRVNLTFRRILD
;
A
#
# COMPACT_ATOMS: atom_id res chain seq x y z
N MET A 1 24.60 1.30 20.73
CA MET A 1 24.34 0.44 19.56
C MET A 1 23.48 -0.74 20.03
N SER A 2 22.21 -0.47 20.28
CA SER A 2 21.20 -1.51 20.56
C SER A 2 20.41 -1.63 19.28
N ASP A 3 20.62 -2.73 18.56
CA ASP A 3 19.89 -3.12 17.36
C ASP A 3 18.39 -3.14 17.68
N LEU A 4 17.69 -2.07 17.29
CA LEU A 4 16.24 -2.02 17.23
C LEU A 4 15.82 -2.84 16.02
N LEU A 5 15.84 -4.17 16.16
CA LEU A 5 15.11 -5.02 15.24
C LEU A 5 13.67 -4.47 15.16
N PRO A 6 13.12 -4.27 13.96
CA PRO A 6 11.73 -3.87 13.83
C PRO A 6 10.88 -4.87 14.60
N ASP A 7 9.92 -4.37 15.36
CA ASP A 7 8.88 -5.18 16.01
C ASP A 7 8.10 -5.90 14.91
N THR A 8 8.52 -7.13 14.65
CA THR A 8 8.19 -7.91 13.47
C THR A 8 7.30 -9.06 13.87
N GLU A 9 6.15 -9.15 13.23
CA GLU A 9 5.16 -10.18 13.48
C GLU A 9 4.71 -10.81 12.16
N ARG A 10 4.84 -12.13 12.04
CA ARG A 10 4.16 -12.88 10.99
C ARG A 10 2.70 -13.08 11.42
N LEU A 11 1.78 -12.46 10.69
CA LEU A 11 0.37 -12.48 11.03
C LEU A 11 -0.24 -13.84 10.67
N ARG A 12 -1.03 -14.39 11.61
CA ARG A 12 -1.71 -15.67 11.42
C ARG A 12 -2.99 -15.47 10.61
N ILE A 13 -2.85 -15.29 9.30
CA ILE A 13 -3.96 -15.16 8.34
C ILE A 13 -3.99 -16.44 7.49
N PRO A 14 -5.06 -17.26 7.56
CA PRO A 14 -5.13 -18.53 6.83
C PRO A 14 -4.86 -18.36 5.33
N GLY A 15 -3.97 -19.18 4.77
CA GLY A 15 -3.64 -19.15 3.34
C GLY A 15 -3.05 -17.84 2.84
N ALA A 16 -2.51 -17.00 3.72
CA ALA A 16 -1.78 -15.78 3.37
C ALA A 16 -0.37 -15.80 4.00
N ASP A 17 0.57 -15.11 3.37
CA ASP A 17 1.88 -14.84 3.94
C ASP A 17 2.00 -13.33 4.14
N VAL A 18 1.81 -12.91 5.39
CA VAL A 18 1.79 -11.50 5.76
C VAL A 18 2.70 -11.27 6.95
N VAL A 19 3.65 -10.35 6.79
CA VAL A 19 4.59 -9.94 7.82
C VAL A 19 4.41 -8.45 8.08
N TYR A 20 4.30 -8.08 9.35
CA TYR A 20 4.10 -6.70 9.78
C TYR A 20 5.27 -6.23 10.64
N HIS A 21 5.85 -5.09 10.28
CA HIS A 21 6.96 -4.44 10.98
C HIS A 21 6.46 -3.11 11.54
N ARG A 22 6.11 -3.07 12.83
CA ARG A 22 5.50 -1.88 13.47
C ARG A 22 6.44 -0.68 13.48
N ARG A 23 7.73 -0.91 13.76
CA ARG A 23 8.77 0.12 13.88
C ARG A 23 9.76 0.05 12.73
N PHE A 24 9.25 0.08 11.50
CA PHE A 24 10.10 0.04 10.30
C PHE A 24 10.84 1.37 10.08
N LEU A 25 10.18 2.50 10.34
CA LEU A 25 10.80 3.83 10.38
C LEU A 25 10.78 4.37 11.82
N PRO A 26 11.82 5.13 12.24
CA PRO A 26 11.78 5.86 13.49
C PRO A 26 10.70 6.95 13.45
N ALA A 27 10.06 7.23 14.59
CA ALA A 27 8.93 8.14 14.68
C ALA A 27 9.22 9.55 14.11
N SER A 28 10.40 10.11 14.40
CA SER A 28 10.85 11.39 13.86
C SER A 28 10.98 11.34 12.33
N GLY A 29 11.59 10.29 11.80
CA GLY A 29 11.76 10.09 10.36
C GLY A 29 10.42 9.93 9.63
N ALA A 30 9.46 9.22 10.22
CA ALA A 30 8.14 9.00 9.62
C ALA A 30 7.33 10.31 9.49
N GLY A 31 7.37 11.17 10.51
CA GLY A 31 6.68 12.47 10.50
C GLY A 31 7.25 13.43 9.45
N ASP A 32 8.58 13.51 9.35
CA ASP A 32 9.25 14.37 8.37
C ASP A 32 9.03 13.87 6.93
N MET A 33 9.08 12.56 6.73
CA MET A 33 8.78 11.93 5.43
C MET A 33 7.34 12.20 5.00
N LEU A 34 6.36 12.07 5.92
CA LEU A 34 4.96 12.38 5.63
C LEU A 34 4.79 13.80 5.11
N ARG A 35 5.36 14.80 5.80
CA ARG A 35 5.26 16.21 5.40
C ARG A 35 5.86 16.44 4.02
N ARG A 36 7.07 15.93 3.75
CA ARG A 36 7.73 16.07 2.44
C ARG A 36 6.91 15.43 1.32
N LEU A 37 6.36 14.24 1.52
CA LEU A 37 5.56 13.57 0.50
C LEU A 37 4.24 14.32 0.24
N ILE A 38 3.56 14.81 1.27
CA ILE A 38 2.34 15.60 1.09
C ILE A 38 2.63 16.87 0.27
N GLU A 39 3.73 17.56 0.57
CA GLU A 39 4.10 18.83 -0.09
C GLU A 39 4.63 18.66 -1.52
N ARG A 40 5.40 17.60 -1.81
CA ARG A 40 6.18 17.48 -3.05
C ARG A 40 5.57 16.56 -4.10
N ILE A 41 4.74 15.61 -3.70
CA ILE A 41 4.15 14.66 -4.65
C ILE A 41 3.03 15.38 -5.43
N PRO A 42 2.99 15.26 -6.77
CA PRO A 42 1.92 15.83 -7.60
C PRO A 42 0.66 14.97 -7.50
N TRP A 43 -0.01 15.06 -6.35
CA TRP A 43 -1.22 14.29 -6.05
C TRP A 43 -2.34 14.59 -7.04
N ARG A 44 -2.94 13.53 -7.59
CA ARG A 44 -4.11 13.63 -8.46
C ARG A 44 -5.30 12.85 -7.89
N ARG A 45 -6.49 13.19 -8.35
CA ARG A 45 -7.73 12.45 -8.04
C ARG A 45 -8.34 11.94 -9.33
N ASP A 46 -7.97 10.72 -9.70
CA ASP A 46 -8.50 10.07 -10.89
C ASP A 46 -9.96 9.62 -10.66
N ASN A 47 -10.69 9.45 -11.76
CA ASN A 47 -12.01 8.81 -11.73
C ASN A 47 -11.86 7.31 -11.94
N ILE A 48 -12.71 6.53 -11.29
CA ILE A 48 -12.86 5.08 -11.48
C ILE A 48 -14.27 4.76 -11.94
N VAL A 49 -14.42 3.66 -12.66
CA VAL A 49 -15.73 3.16 -13.07
C VAL A 49 -16.25 2.19 -12.01
N LEU A 50 -17.29 2.58 -11.30
CA LEU A 50 -18.03 1.72 -10.37
C LEU A 50 -19.47 1.57 -10.85
N TRP A 51 -19.90 0.31 -11.07
CA TRP A 51 -21.24 0.00 -11.57
C TRP A 51 -21.63 0.78 -12.83
N GLY A 52 -20.69 0.91 -13.77
CA GLY A 52 -20.89 1.65 -15.03
C GLY A 52 -20.89 3.18 -14.89
N ARG A 53 -20.67 3.73 -13.69
CA ARG A 53 -20.60 5.17 -13.45
C ARG A 53 -19.17 5.60 -13.15
N SER A 54 -18.73 6.69 -13.79
CA SER A 54 -17.47 7.35 -13.49
C SER A 54 -17.61 8.16 -12.21
N VAL A 55 -16.85 7.81 -11.17
CA VAL A 55 -16.85 8.48 -9.87
C VAL A 55 -15.41 8.79 -9.44
N PRO A 56 -15.16 9.93 -8.77
CA PRO A 56 -13.83 10.23 -8.26
C PRO A 56 -13.39 9.20 -7.22
N GLN A 57 -12.12 8.80 -7.27
CA GLN A 57 -11.55 8.00 -6.20
C GLN A 57 -11.64 8.76 -4.87
N PRO A 58 -12.04 8.10 -3.77
CA PRO A 58 -12.08 8.72 -2.45
C PRO A 58 -10.68 8.71 -1.81
N ARG A 59 -9.68 9.18 -2.55
CA ARG A 59 -8.29 9.41 -2.11
C ARG A 59 -7.52 10.09 -3.23
N LEU A 60 -6.39 10.70 -2.91
CA LEU A 60 -5.45 11.13 -3.94
C LEU A 60 -4.41 10.03 -4.20
N THR A 61 -3.90 9.97 -5.42
CA THR A 61 -2.89 9.01 -5.83
C THR A 61 -1.76 9.70 -6.59
N ALA A 62 -0.61 9.04 -6.61
CA ALA A 62 0.48 9.33 -7.53
C ALA A 62 1.21 8.02 -7.78
N TRP A 63 1.68 7.82 -9.00
CA TRP A 63 2.31 6.56 -9.39
C TRP A 63 3.71 6.83 -9.94
N TYR A 64 4.67 6.10 -9.42
CA TYR A 64 6.10 6.20 -9.74
C TYR A 64 6.64 4.81 -10.08
N GLY A 65 7.68 4.76 -10.89
CA GLY A 65 8.21 3.49 -11.38
C GLY A 65 9.29 3.64 -12.42
N ASP A 66 9.85 2.51 -12.82
CA ASP A 66 10.88 2.45 -13.85
C ASP A 66 10.30 2.84 -15.23
N PRO A 67 11.09 3.49 -16.10
CA PRO A 67 10.64 3.87 -17.44
C PRO A 67 10.17 2.67 -18.27
N GLY A 68 9.16 2.87 -19.11
CA GLY A 68 8.64 1.83 -20.02
C GLY A 68 7.75 0.77 -19.35
N ARG A 69 7.44 0.92 -18.06
CA ARG A 69 6.51 0.06 -17.32
C ARG A 69 5.14 0.71 -17.26
N SER A 70 4.41 0.78 -18.38
CA SER A 70 3.03 1.27 -18.37
C SER A 70 2.10 0.25 -17.69
N TYR A 71 1.16 0.71 -16.87
CA TYR A 71 0.25 -0.12 -16.07
C TYR A 71 -1.18 0.27 -16.37
N THR A 72 -2.09 -0.71 -16.43
CA THR A 72 -3.51 -0.46 -16.66
C THR A 72 -4.29 -0.61 -15.37
N TYR A 73 -4.58 0.51 -14.69
CA TYR A 73 -5.50 0.51 -13.56
C TYR A 73 -6.87 1.05 -13.97
N SER A 74 -7.92 0.24 -13.82
CA SER A 74 -9.31 0.66 -14.10
C SER A 74 -9.53 1.24 -15.52
N GLY A 75 -8.76 0.75 -16.52
CA GLY A 75 -8.86 1.19 -17.93
C GLY A 75 -8.04 2.43 -18.29
N LEU A 76 -7.24 2.98 -17.37
CA LEU A 76 -6.31 4.07 -17.64
C LEU A 76 -4.90 3.51 -17.79
N THR A 77 -4.33 3.59 -19.00
CA THR A 77 -2.89 3.43 -19.20
C THR A 77 -2.22 4.72 -18.76
N LEU A 78 -1.41 4.64 -17.72
CA LEU A 78 -0.64 5.76 -17.25
C LEU A 78 0.84 5.45 -17.51
N ASP A 79 1.66 6.50 -17.61
CA ASP A 79 3.10 6.35 -17.49
C ASP A 79 3.51 6.70 -16.05
N PRO A 80 4.41 5.92 -15.45
CA PRO A 80 4.87 6.22 -14.10
C PRO A 80 5.70 7.51 -14.08
N LEU A 81 5.59 8.26 -13.00
CA LEU A 81 6.52 9.36 -12.71
C LEU A 81 7.91 8.80 -12.37
N PRO A 82 8.99 9.54 -12.69
CA PRO A 82 10.34 9.12 -12.35
C PRO A 82 10.56 9.16 -10.83
N TRP A 83 11.28 8.16 -10.30
CA TRP A 83 11.64 8.07 -8.89
C TRP A 83 12.23 9.37 -8.33
N THR A 84 11.92 9.66 -7.07
CA THR A 84 12.55 10.73 -6.28
C THR A 84 13.47 10.11 -5.23
N ASP A 85 14.43 10.88 -4.71
CA ASP A 85 15.37 10.39 -3.68
C ASP A 85 14.66 9.81 -2.44
N ASP A 86 13.57 10.47 -1.99
CA ASP A 86 12.77 9.99 -0.86
C ASP A 86 12.10 8.63 -1.18
N LEU A 87 11.61 8.44 -2.41
CA LEU A 87 10.98 7.19 -2.83
C LEU A 87 11.99 6.07 -3.07
N ASP A 88 13.17 6.39 -3.62
CA ASP A 88 14.26 5.45 -3.81
C ASP A 88 14.83 4.94 -2.49
N LEU A 89 14.97 5.82 -1.51
CA LEU A 89 15.35 5.43 -0.15
C LEU A 89 14.35 4.44 0.45
N LEU A 90 13.05 4.76 0.42
CA LEU A 90 12.01 3.88 0.95
C LEU A 90 11.92 2.56 0.19
N ARG A 91 12.13 2.60 -1.14
CA ARG A 91 12.24 1.41 -1.98
C ARG A 91 13.37 0.50 -1.51
N ALA A 92 14.59 1.02 -1.42
CA ALA A 92 15.76 0.22 -1.03
C ALA A 92 15.60 -0.41 0.37
N MET A 93 15.03 0.33 1.31
CA MET A 93 14.73 -0.20 2.65
C MET A 93 13.66 -1.31 2.60
N ALA A 94 12.59 -1.11 1.84
CA ALA A 94 11.53 -2.10 1.67
C ALA A 94 12.04 -3.36 0.97
N GLU A 95 12.88 -3.23 -0.06
CA GLU A 95 13.51 -4.35 -0.77
C GLU A 95 14.37 -5.20 0.17
N GLY A 96 15.15 -4.56 1.05
CA GLY A 96 15.98 -5.26 2.02
C GLY A 96 15.18 -6.08 3.04
N VAL A 97 14.04 -5.56 3.50
CA VAL A 97 13.17 -6.28 4.45
C VAL A 97 12.29 -7.33 3.76
N ALA A 98 11.80 -7.02 2.56
CA ALA A 98 10.94 -7.91 1.81
C ALA A 98 11.71 -9.02 1.09
N ASP A 99 13.04 -8.94 0.98
CA ASP A 99 13.86 -9.83 0.16
C ASP A 99 13.29 -9.98 -1.26
N ALA A 100 12.97 -8.83 -1.86
CA ALA A 100 12.34 -8.71 -3.17
C ALA A 100 12.76 -7.41 -3.84
N ARG A 101 12.64 -7.34 -5.17
CA ARG A 101 12.87 -6.12 -5.95
C ARG A 101 11.56 -5.47 -6.34
N PHE A 102 11.54 -4.14 -6.39
CA PHE A 102 10.39 -3.34 -6.77
C PHE A 102 10.76 -2.34 -7.88
N ASN A 103 9.87 -2.20 -8.86
CA ASN A 103 10.05 -1.26 -9.99
C ASN A 103 8.83 -0.34 -10.16
N SER A 104 7.90 -0.36 -9.19
CA SER A 104 6.66 0.41 -9.21
C SER A 104 6.21 0.71 -7.78
N VAL A 105 5.72 1.92 -7.54
CA VAL A 105 5.06 2.31 -6.29
C VAL A 105 3.81 3.15 -6.54
N LEU A 106 2.68 2.67 -6.05
CA LEU A 106 1.45 3.47 -6.00
C LEU A 106 1.34 4.14 -4.65
N LEU A 107 1.43 5.47 -4.65
CA LEU A 107 1.15 6.28 -3.47
C LEU A 107 -0.34 6.54 -3.36
N ASN A 108 -0.85 6.44 -2.15
CA ASN A 108 -2.24 6.69 -1.79
C ASN A 108 -2.28 7.68 -0.62
N TYR A 109 -2.85 8.86 -0.83
CA TYR A 109 -3.01 9.88 0.18
C TYR A 109 -4.49 9.98 0.60
N TYR A 110 -4.75 9.55 1.83
CA TYR A 110 -6.01 9.67 2.54
C TYR A 110 -5.95 10.96 3.36
N ARG A 111 -6.69 11.98 2.92
CA ARG A 111 -6.61 13.32 3.51
C ARG A 111 -7.24 13.38 4.89
N ASP A 112 -8.29 12.61 5.09
CA ASP A 112 -9.06 12.55 6.32
C ASP A 112 -9.85 11.22 6.44
N HIS A 113 -10.82 11.22 7.36
CA HIS A 113 -11.76 10.13 7.64
C HIS A 113 -12.68 9.76 6.46
N ASN A 114 -12.89 10.64 5.48
CA ASN A 114 -13.78 10.41 4.34
C ASN A 114 -13.12 9.67 3.18
N ASP A 115 -11.78 9.62 3.16
CA ASP A 115 -11.04 8.89 2.13
C ASP A 115 -10.94 7.39 2.46
N SER A 116 -10.98 6.54 1.43
CA SER A 116 -11.05 5.09 1.54
C SER A 116 -10.54 4.35 0.30
N VAL A 117 -10.43 3.02 0.41
CA VAL A 117 -10.33 2.11 -0.74
C VAL A 117 -11.22 0.90 -0.48
N GLY A 118 -12.07 0.57 -1.45
CA GLY A 118 -12.97 -0.58 -1.36
C GLY A 118 -12.23 -1.92 -1.37
N LEU A 119 -12.97 -3.01 -1.13
CA LEU A 119 -12.40 -4.36 -1.18
C LEU A 119 -11.86 -4.67 -2.58
N HIS A 120 -10.57 -4.93 -2.66
CA HIS A 120 -9.84 -5.31 -3.88
C HIS A 120 -8.72 -6.30 -3.54
N SER A 121 -8.07 -6.85 -4.56
CA SER A 121 -6.84 -7.60 -4.44
C SER A 121 -5.87 -7.02 -5.46
N ASP A 122 -4.58 -7.08 -5.17
CA ASP A 122 -3.53 -6.70 -6.13
C ASP A 122 -3.22 -7.95 -6.98
N ASP A 123 -4.15 -8.31 -7.87
CA ASP A 123 -4.13 -9.52 -8.69
C ASP A 123 -4.08 -9.23 -10.20
N GLU A 124 -3.59 -8.06 -10.56
CA GLU A 124 -3.34 -7.69 -11.94
C GLU A 124 -2.32 -8.63 -12.59
N PRO A 125 -2.58 -9.10 -13.84
CA PRO A 125 -1.74 -10.13 -14.48
C PRO A 125 -0.24 -9.79 -14.52
N GLU A 126 0.06 -8.50 -14.71
CA GLU A 126 1.42 -7.96 -14.77
C GLU A 126 2.20 -8.05 -13.45
N LEU A 127 1.55 -8.40 -12.33
CA LEU A 127 2.19 -8.65 -11.05
C LEU A 127 2.59 -10.13 -10.86
N GLY A 128 2.14 -11.02 -11.75
CA GLY A 128 2.33 -12.46 -11.66
C GLY A 128 1.40 -13.14 -10.65
N ALA A 129 1.54 -14.46 -10.51
CA ALA A 129 0.57 -15.29 -9.77
C ALA A 129 0.67 -15.20 -8.23
N THR A 130 1.83 -14.80 -7.70
CA THR A 130 2.12 -14.72 -6.25
C THR A 130 2.98 -13.49 -5.94
N PRO A 131 2.49 -12.27 -6.21
CA PRO A 131 3.29 -11.06 -6.08
C PRO A 131 3.77 -10.86 -4.64
N THR A 132 4.99 -10.32 -4.51
CA THR A 132 5.45 -9.70 -3.27
C THR A 132 5.10 -8.22 -3.32
N ILE A 133 4.42 -7.74 -2.28
CA ILE A 133 3.97 -6.35 -2.14
C ILE A 133 4.48 -5.82 -0.80
N ALA A 134 5.10 -4.65 -0.82
CA ALA A 134 5.52 -3.93 0.38
C ALA A 134 4.69 -2.65 0.54
N SER A 135 4.03 -2.49 1.68
CA SER A 135 3.15 -1.36 2.00
C SER A 135 3.68 -0.59 3.19
N ILE A 136 4.22 0.61 2.95
CA ILE A 136 4.67 1.53 4.00
C ILE A 136 3.53 2.48 4.34
N SER A 137 3.23 2.65 5.63
CA SER A 137 2.22 3.60 6.13
C SER A 137 2.85 4.75 6.90
N LEU A 138 2.42 5.97 6.63
CA LEU A 138 2.88 7.20 7.27
C LEU A 138 1.68 8.04 7.71
N GLY A 139 1.74 8.62 8.91
CA GLY A 139 0.69 9.49 9.44
C GLY A 139 -0.39 8.75 10.23
N GLU A 140 -1.63 9.15 10.05
CA GLU A 140 -2.76 8.65 10.83
C GLU A 140 -2.92 7.14 10.72
N THR A 141 -3.20 6.48 11.84
CA THR A 141 -3.40 5.03 11.87
C THR A 141 -4.73 4.69 11.21
N ARG A 142 -4.72 3.75 10.27
CA ARG A 142 -5.95 3.26 9.61
C ARG A 142 -6.03 1.75 9.67
N THR A 143 -7.25 1.23 9.72
CA THR A 143 -7.46 -0.22 9.79
C THR A 143 -7.51 -0.85 8.40
N LEU A 144 -6.54 -1.71 8.10
CA LEU A 144 -6.60 -2.63 6.96
C LEU A 144 -7.48 -3.81 7.30
N THR A 145 -8.51 -4.03 6.51
CA THR A 145 -9.42 -5.17 6.65
C THR A 145 -9.15 -6.17 5.56
N PHE A 146 -8.83 -7.41 5.92
CA PHE A 146 -8.77 -8.57 5.02
C PHE A 146 -10.10 -9.32 5.05
N LYS A 147 -10.64 -9.66 3.88
CA LYS A 147 -11.86 -10.48 3.71
C LYS A 147 -11.56 -11.65 2.77
N PRO A 148 -11.90 -12.90 3.13
CA PRO A 148 -11.69 -14.04 2.25
C PRO A 148 -12.48 -13.88 0.95
N LYS A 149 -11.90 -14.30 -0.18
CA LYS A 149 -12.57 -14.27 -1.49
C LYS A 149 -13.64 -15.36 -1.62
N THR A 150 -13.30 -16.59 -1.25
CA THR A 150 -14.13 -17.79 -1.53
C THR A 150 -14.39 -18.65 -0.29
N ARG A 151 -13.44 -18.71 0.65
CA ARG A 151 -13.52 -19.54 1.87
C ARG A 151 -14.47 -18.93 2.89
N LYS A 152 -15.60 -19.60 3.13
CA LYS A 152 -16.63 -19.17 4.09
C LYS A 152 -16.29 -19.52 5.54
N ASP A 153 -15.38 -20.47 5.74
CA ASP A 153 -14.88 -20.92 7.03
C ASP A 153 -13.74 -20.05 7.58
N TRP A 154 -13.31 -19.03 6.83
CA TRP A 154 -12.30 -18.08 7.26
C TRP A 154 -12.97 -16.78 7.69
N GLU A 155 -12.56 -16.25 8.83
CA GLU A 155 -13.08 -14.98 9.35
C GLU A 155 -12.31 -13.78 8.79
N PRO A 156 -12.96 -12.61 8.61
CA PRO A 156 -12.27 -11.38 8.29
C PRO A 156 -11.24 -10.99 9.36
N MET A 157 -10.09 -10.48 8.91
CA MET A 157 -9.00 -10.04 9.79
C MET A 157 -8.83 -8.52 9.70
N ARG A 158 -8.44 -7.88 10.81
CA ARG A 158 -8.25 -6.42 10.88
C ARG A 158 -6.89 -6.11 11.51
N ILE A 159 -6.15 -5.22 10.88
CA ILE A 159 -4.82 -4.80 11.32
C ILE A 159 -4.78 -3.28 11.37
N ALA A 160 -4.33 -2.71 12.47
CA ALA A 160 -4.02 -1.29 12.57
C ALA A 160 -2.66 -1.02 11.91
N LEU A 161 -2.65 -0.20 10.86
CA LEU A 161 -1.42 0.22 10.18
C LEU A 161 -0.95 1.55 10.78
N GLU A 162 0.04 1.45 11.66
CA GLU A 162 0.60 2.58 12.41
C GLU A 162 1.57 3.40 11.56
N SER A 163 1.82 4.65 11.96
CA SER A 163 2.81 5.51 11.29
C SER A 163 4.21 4.90 11.36
N GLY A 164 4.91 4.88 10.23
CA GLY A 164 6.25 4.32 10.12
C GLY A 164 6.29 2.80 10.05
N SER A 165 5.15 2.13 9.84
CA SER A 165 5.09 0.68 9.71
C SER A 165 5.28 0.21 8.27
N LEU A 166 5.73 -1.05 8.12
CA LEU A 166 5.80 -1.78 6.86
C LEU A 166 4.99 -3.07 6.97
N LEU A 167 4.07 -3.28 6.03
CA LEU A 167 3.35 -4.54 5.83
C LEU A 167 3.84 -5.20 4.54
N VAL A 168 4.32 -6.43 4.62
CA VAL A 168 4.72 -7.24 3.46
C VAL A 168 3.68 -8.33 3.24
N MET A 169 3.14 -8.41 2.03
CA MET A 169 2.19 -9.44 1.60
C MET A 169 2.82 -10.27 0.47
N LYS A 170 2.80 -11.60 0.60
CA LYS A 170 3.42 -12.54 -0.34
C LYS A 170 2.52 -13.75 -0.64
N GLY A 171 3.01 -14.63 -1.52
CA GLY A 171 2.39 -15.92 -1.78
C GLY A 171 0.96 -15.79 -2.30
N ASP A 172 0.06 -16.64 -1.79
CA ASP A 172 -1.34 -16.66 -2.20
C ASP A 172 -2.21 -15.59 -1.51
N THR A 173 -1.61 -14.59 -0.86
CA THR A 173 -2.38 -13.53 -0.15
C THR A 173 -3.39 -12.85 -1.08
N GLN A 174 -2.96 -12.40 -2.27
CA GLN A 174 -3.85 -11.71 -3.22
C GLN A 174 -4.84 -12.65 -3.92
N ARG A 175 -4.48 -13.94 -4.03
CA ARG A 175 -5.34 -15.00 -4.55
C ARG A 175 -6.50 -15.28 -3.60
N ASN A 176 -6.21 -15.33 -2.30
CA ASN A 176 -7.16 -15.82 -1.29
C ASN A 176 -7.94 -14.70 -0.61
N TRP A 177 -7.40 -13.48 -0.54
CA TRP A 177 -7.97 -12.40 0.24
C TRP A 177 -8.14 -11.11 -0.57
N ARG A 178 -9.25 -10.41 -0.29
CA ARG A 178 -9.43 -9.01 -0.61
C ARG A 178 -9.06 -8.15 0.59
N HIS A 179 -8.61 -6.92 0.36
CA HIS A 179 -8.30 -5.98 1.40
C HIS A 179 -8.89 -4.59 1.14
N ALA A 180 -9.10 -3.82 2.20
CA ALA A 180 -9.74 -2.49 2.15
C ALA A 180 -9.30 -1.59 3.30
N ILE A 181 -9.36 -0.27 3.07
CA ILE A 181 -9.33 0.77 4.11
C ILE A 181 -10.69 1.47 4.07
N ALA A 182 -11.50 1.30 5.12
CA ALA A 182 -12.82 1.92 5.21
C ALA A 182 -12.72 3.40 5.62
N LYS A 183 -13.80 4.15 5.40
CA LYS A 183 -13.97 5.49 6.00
C LYS A 183 -14.05 5.37 7.51
N GLU A 184 -13.48 6.35 8.22
CA GLU A 184 -13.59 6.42 9.67
C GLU A 184 -14.83 7.21 10.08
N ARG A 185 -15.44 6.84 11.22
CA ARG A 185 -16.62 7.54 11.74
C ARG A 185 -16.28 8.85 12.45
N ARG A 186 -15.05 8.96 12.95
CA ARG A 186 -14.53 10.13 13.67
C ARG A 186 -13.52 10.84 12.79
N PRO A 187 -13.43 12.18 12.84
CA PRO A 187 -12.36 12.92 12.21
C PRO A 187 -10.99 12.36 12.60
N CYS A 188 -10.09 12.24 11.64
CA CYS A 188 -8.74 11.74 11.80
C CYS A 188 -7.79 12.50 10.88
N GLY A 189 -6.48 12.44 11.17
CA GLY A 189 -5.46 13.12 10.40
C GLY A 189 -5.16 12.47 9.03
N PRO A 190 -4.20 13.06 8.29
CA PRO A 190 -3.77 12.56 7.00
C PRO A 190 -2.97 11.26 7.12
N ARG A 191 -3.13 10.36 6.15
CA ARG A 191 -2.32 9.14 5.97
C ARG A 191 -1.79 9.06 4.55
N VAL A 192 -0.50 8.82 4.40
CA VAL A 192 0.11 8.42 3.12
C VAL A 192 0.51 6.96 3.19
N ASN A 193 0.20 6.23 2.12
CA ASN A 193 0.58 4.83 1.93
C ASN A 193 1.36 4.66 0.64
N LEU A 194 2.48 3.97 0.71
CA LEU A 194 3.30 3.61 -0.45
C LEU A 194 3.20 2.11 -0.67
N THR A 195 2.60 1.68 -1.78
CA THR A 195 2.50 0.26 -2.13
C THR A 195 3.46 -0.07 -3.25
N PHE A 196 4.59 -0.67 -2.90
CA PHE A 196 5.64 -1.13 -3.81
C PHE A 196 5.31 -2.49 -4.41
N ARG A 197 5.56 -2.63 -5.71
CA ARG A 197 5.29 -3.84 -6.50
C ARG A 197 6.39 -4.05 -7.54
N ARG A 198 6.43 -5.28 -8.06
CA ARG A 198 7.21 -5.62 -9.24
C ARG A 198 6.26 -5.92 -10.40
N ILE A 199 6.30 -5.08 -11.41
CA ILE A 199 5.65 -5.30 -12.70
C ILE A 199 6.57 -6.19 -13.53
N LEU A 200 6.04 -7.32 -14.00
CA LEU A 200 6.69 -8.28 -14.89
C LEU A 200 6.52 -7.85 -16.36
N ASP A 201 7.42 -8.35 -17.21
CA ASP A 201 7.34 -8.21 -18.67
C ASP A 201 6.29 -9.15 -19.29
#